data_AF-A0A0H4XF80-F1
#
_entry.id   AF-A0A0H4XF80-F1
#
_cell.length_a   1.000
_cell.length_b   1.000
_cell.length_c   1.000
_cell.angle_alpha   90.00
_cell.angle_beta   90.00
_cell.angle_gamma   90.00
#
_symmetry.space_group_name_H-M   'P 1'
#
loop_
_entity.id
_entity.type
_entity.pdbx_description
1 polymer ?
#
loop_
_entity_poly.entity_id
_entity_poly.type
_entity_poly.pdbx_seq_one_letter_code
_entity_poly.pdbx_strand_id
1 'polypeptide(L)'
;MSNESQYDQVRAIADEVLAGVKDISLHGWDDGRWYVLLDQINYDTAEVVERPLVSNMGEVLAPELIAKLGLTEQVEELVRRLLALGFAPEPQPPSARSQILAVAREVMKGSGMDAVVVQDDEGHLQAGVEVFIESRWRLEFRALASTRGDVPFPKLAEALGLRERAETLARRLGALAYTPTPLSEEEAALVPKALEQLWLGFTYGLRSLDDLAEATDHPSWYDLDEDRVRREVWRQLDAKVRARLDEEKQWPDILEVDRLAAAFEDLHRAGIVAEMGATNTLSSGWSLVRERAEELESRGESPWAAAFFHTQDLDHALTGGELNIAFGTLEGEELSDADGKVAEAIVTSLREHGFEPEWKGSVHSRVAVRPAFNWRRRRARVDVTEDIKVSPYRMGPSLVGLLPRARSMTLQVDSLLPYDLDQVQSDSLEEIILEFDSAALAQCLAEDVQTRVTGRFPKLRRLVLAASSERMAPIRIDL
;
A
#
# COMPACT_ATOMS: atom_id res chain seq x y z
N MET A 1 -13.93 -37.35 -12.88
CA MET A 1 -14.69 -37.54 -11.62
C MET A 1 -15.24 -36.17 -11.25
N SER A 2 -16.46 -36.04 -10.73
CA SER A 2 -16.95 -34.71 -10.29
C SER A 2 -16.19 -34.26 -9.04
N ASN A 3 -16.05 -32.95 -8.82
CA ASN A 3 -15.47 -32.41 -7.59
C ASN A 3 -16.22 -32.90 -6.35
N GLU A 4 -17.53 -33.08 -6.44
CA GLU A 4 -18.38 -33.64 -5.38
C GLU A 4 -17.98 -35.09 -5.03
N SER A 5 -17.72 -35.92 -6.05
CA SER A 5 -17.25 -37.29 -5.83
C SER A 5 -15.81 -37.35 -5.30
N GLN A 6 -14.96 -36.37 -5.59
CA GLN A 6 -13.63 -36.26 -4.99
C GLN A 6 -13.71 -35.81 -3.53
N TYR A 7 -14.55 -34.81 -3.23
CA TYR A 7 -14.80 -34.32 -1.89
C TYR A 7 -15.21 -35.46 -0.96
N ASP A 8 -16.20 -36.27 -1.34
CA ASP A 8 -16.70 -37.37 -0.52
C ASP A 8 -15.61 -38.40 -0.22
N GLN A 9 -14.74 -38.71 -1.19
CA GLN A 9 -13.62 -39.64 -1.00
C GLN A 9 -12.57 -39.09 -0.04
N VAL A 10 -12.18 -37.82 -0.20
CA VAL A 10 -11.21 -37.16 0.68
C VAL A 10 -11.78 -37.03 2.09
N ARG A 11 -13.04 -36.62 2.23
CA ARG A 11 -13.75 -36.51 3.51
C ARG A 11 -13.85 -37.84 4.22
N ALA A 12 -14.28 -38.89 3.54
CA ALA A 12 -14.37 -40.22 4.15
C ALA A 12 -13.03 -40.72 4.69
N ILE A 13 -11.93 -40.49 3.94
CA ILE A 13 -10.58 -40.85 4.40
C ILE A 13 -10.18 -40.00 5.61
N ALA A 14 -10.37 -38.68 5.54
CA ALA A 14 -10.01 -37.76 6.62
C ALA A 14 -10.76 -38.09 7.92
N ASP A 15 -12.08 -38.32 7.86
CA ASP A 15 -12.91 -38.64 9.02
C ASP A 15 -12.51 -39.98 9.67
N GLU A 16 -12.11 -40.97 8.87
CA GLU A 16 -11.66 -42.26 9.36
C GLU A 16 -10.27 -42.19 10.00
N VAL A 17 -9.31 -41.55 9.32
CA VAL A 17 -7.90 -41.52 9.74
C VAL A 17 -7.68 -40.55 10.90
N LEU A 18 -8.36 -39.39 10.86
CA LEU A 18 -8.31 -38.36 11.90
C LEU A 18 -9.48 -38.48 12.89
N ALA A 19 -10.01 -39.69 13.08
CA ALA A 19 -11.10 -39.94 14.01
C ALA A 19 -10.77 -39.39 15.41
N GLY A 20 -11.66 -38.54 15.94
CA GLY A 20 -11.50 -37.89 17.24
C GLY A 20 -10.75 -36.55 17.21
N VAL A 21 -10.17 -36.16 16.07
CA VAL A 21 -9.69 -34.80 15.83
C VAL A 21 -10.87 -33.93 15.42
N LYS A 22 -11.02 -32.78 16.09
CA LYS A 22 -12.09 -31.81 15.80
C LYS A 22 -11.65 -30.81 14.74
N ASP A 23 -12.62 -30.09 14.18
CA ASP A 23 -12.41 -28.92 13.32
C ASP A 23 -11.57 -29.23 12.07
N ILE A 24 -11.83 -30.38 11.44
CA ILE A 24 -11.19 -30.75 10.18
C ILE A 24 -11.97 -30.17 9.00
N SER A 25 -11.30 -29.35 8.19
CA SER A 25 -11.82 -28.82 6.94
C SER A 25 -11.05 -29.36 5.73
N LEU A 26 -11.66 -29.21 4.56
CA LEU A 26 -11.12 -29.66 3.28
C LEU A 26 -11.19 -28.52 2.28
N HIS A 27 -10.07 -28.24 1.62
CA HIS A 27 -10.03 -27.29 0.50
C HIS A 27 -9.66 -28.03 -0.77
N GLY A 28 -10.44 -27.81 -1.83
CA GLY A 28 -10.29 -28.45 -3.12
C GLY A 28 -10.28 -27.44 -4.26
N TRP A 29 -9.46 -27.69 -5.28
CA TRP A 29 -9.39 -26.90 -6.51
C TRP A 29 -9.88 -27.72 -7.70
N ASP A 30 -10.34 -27.03 -8.74
CA ASP A 30 -10.86 -27.65 -9.97
C ASP A 30 -9.81 -28.49 -10.73
N ASP A 31 -8.53 -28.30 -10.42
CA ASP A 31 -7.43 -29.10 -10.96
C ASP A 31 -7.18 -30.43 -10.22
N GLY A 32 -8.03 -30.76 -9.23
CA GLY A 32 -7.94 -31.99 -8.47
C GLY A 32 -6.96 -31.94 -7.29
N ARG A 33 -6.42 -30.76 -6.92
CA ARG A 33 -5.69 -30.59 -5.66
C ARG A 33 -6.64 -30.53 -4.49
N TRP A 34 -6.28 -31.26 -3.43
CA TRP A 34 -7.02 -31.31 -2.18
C TRP A 34 -6.08 -31.19 -0.99
N TYR A 35 -6.54 -30.48 0.02
CA TYR A 35 -5.85 -30.27 1.28
C TYR A 35 -6.75 -30.70 2.43
N VAL A 36 -6.15 -31.32 3.44
CA VAL A 36 -6.80 -31.57 4.73
C VAL A 36 -6.20 -30.61 5.74
N LEU A 37 -7.05 -29.84 6.41
CA LEU A 37 -6.64 -28.76 7.29
C LEU A 37 -7.22 -28.98 8.69
N LEU A 38 -6.53 -28.41 9.67
CA LEU A 38 -6.99 -28.29 11.04
C LEU A 38 -7.38 -26.83 11.29
N ASP A 39 -8.65 -26.57 11.49
CA ASP A 39 -9.17 -25.23 11.74
C ASP A 39 -9.05 -24.90 13.23
N GLN A 40 -8.43 -23.76 13.53
CA GLN A 40 -8.44 -23.17 14.84
C GLN A 40 -9.57 -22.15 14.90
N ILE A 41 -10.68 -22.52 15.55
CA ILE A 41 -11.93 -21.74 15.56
C ILE A 41 -12.09 -20.99 16.88
N ASN A 42 -12.34 -19.68 16.79
CA ASN A 42 -12.87 -18.91 17.91
C ASN A 42 -14.39 -19.02 17.88
N TYR A 43 -14.97 -19.83 18.77
CA TYR A 43 -16.42 -20.04 18.78
C TYR A 43 -17.21 -18.82 19.24
N ASP A 44 -16.59 -17.85 19.90
CA ASP A 44 -17.26 -16.63 20.36
C ASP A 44 -17.36 -15.57 19.25
N THR A 45 -16.34 -15.46 18.40
CA THR A 45 -16.27 -14.46 17.30
C THR A 45 -16.53 -15.06 15.92
N ALA A 46 -16.59 -16.39 15.82
CA ALA A 46 -16.62 -17.16 14.58
C ALA A 46 -15.39 -16.94 13.67
N GLU A 47 -14.28 -16.42 14.21
CA GLU A 47 -13.01 -16.33 13.49
C GLU A 47 -12.39 -17.71 13.31
N VAL A 48 -11.79 -17.96 12.14
CA VAL A 48 -11.18 -19.25 11.79
C VAL A 48 -9.77 -19.02 11.26
N VAL A 49 -8.81 -19.78 11.80
CA VAL A 49 -7.46 -19.89 11.25
C VAL A 49 -7.25 -21.30 10.73
N GLU A 50 -7.13 -21.43 9.43
CA GLU A 50 -6.95 -22.72 8.77
C GLU A 50 -5.46 -23.13 8.82
N ARG A 51 -5.17 -24.38 9.21
CA ARG A 51 -3.81 -24.94 9.23
C ARG A 51 -3.73 -26.15 8.30
N PRO A 52 -3.21 -25.99 7.06
CA PRO A 52 -3.01 -27.12 6.17
C PRO A 52 -2.07 -28.15 6.79
N LEU A 53 -2.53 -29.40 6.91
CA LEU A 53 -1.73 -30.50 7.43
C LEU A 53 -1.05 -31.25 6.29
N VAL A 54 -1.84 -31.63 5.28
CA VAL A 54 -1.38 -32.43 4.13
C VAL A 54 -2.11 -32.09 2.84
N SER A 55 -1.50 -32.41 1.71
CA SER A 55 -2.16 -32.41 0.40
C SER A 55 -2.31 -33.83 -0.16
N ASN A 56 -3.25 -34.03 -1.09
CA ASN A 56 -3.38 -35.27 -1.85
C ASN A 56 -2.23 -35.53 -2.84
N MET A 57 -1.29 -34.58 -2.96
CA MET A 57 -0.03 -34.75 -3.68
C MET A 57 1.08 -35.36 -2.79
N GLY A 58 0.75 -35.70 -1.54
CA GLY A 58 1.65 -36.35 -0.60
C GLY A 58 2.55 -35.39 0.18
N GLU A 59 2.25 -34.09 0.15
CA GLU A 59 2.99 -33.11 0.91
C GLU A 59 2.52 -33.09 2.37
N VAL A 60 3.47 -33.08 3.30
CA VAL A 60 3.22 -32.75 4.71
C VAL A 60 3.56 -31.28 4.91
N LEU A 61 2.55 -30.47 5.22
CA LEU A 61 2.63 -29.01 5.19
C LEU A 61 3.07 -28.43 6.53
N ALA A 62 2.62 -29.01 7.63
CA ALA A 62 2.88 -28.57 9.01
C ALA A 62 3.47 -29.69 9.90
N PRO A 63 4.62 -30.28 9.56
CA PRO A 63 5.19 -31.42 10.28
C PRO A 63 5.45 -31.17 11.78
N GLU A 64 5.83 -29.96 12.19
CA GLU A 64 6.12 -29.64 13.59
C GLU A 64 4.83 -29.51 14.40
N LEU A 65 3.78 -28.89 13.85
CA LEU A 65 2.44 -28.89 14.45
C LEU A 65 1.90 -30.31 14.60
N ILE A 66 2.03 -31.14 13.56
CA ILE A 66 1.57 -32.53 13.54
C ILE A 66 2.26 -33.34 14.64
N ALA A 67 3.58 -33.18 14.80
CA ALA A 67 4.34 -33.82 15.87
C ALA A 67 3.88 -33.31 17.25
N LYS A 68 3.68 -32.00 17.42
CA LYS A 68 3.20 -31.39 18.67
C LYS A 68 1.83 -31.92 19.09
N LEU A 69 0.95 -32.19 18.14
CA LEU A 69 -0.39 -32.74 18.37
C LEU A 69 -0.41 -34.26 18.53
N GLY A 70 0.74 -34.94 18.33
CA GLY A 70 0.82 -36.41 18.39
C GLY A 70 0.13 -37.10 17.21
N LEU A 71 -0.05 -36.42 16.08
CA LEU A 71 -0.79 -36.91 14.92
C LEU A 71 0.10 -37.56 13.84
N THR A 72 1.40 -37.75 14.09
CA THR A 72 2.38 -38.19 13.09
C THR A 72 1.96 -39.47 12.36
N GLU A 73 1.62 -40.54 13.09
CA GLU A 73 1.23 -41.82 12.49
C GLU A 73 -0.08 -41.71 11.68
N GLN A 74 -1.06 -40.96 12.20
CA GLN A 74 -2.33 -40.72 11.50
C GLN A 74 -2.10 -39.94 10.20
N VAL A 75 -1.23 -38.93 10.23
CA VAL A 75 -0.88 -38.12 9.07
C VAL A 75 -0.14 -38.94 8.01
N GLU A 76 0.80 -39.80 8.40
CA GLU A 76 1.50 -40.70 7.46
C GLU A 76 0.51 -41.63 6.74
N GLU A 77 -0.45 -42.19 7.48
CA GLU A 77 -1.52 -43.00 6.92
C GLU A 77 -2.45 -42.19 6.01
N LEU A 78 -2.78 -40.95 6.41
CA LEU A 78 -3.61 -40.03 5.64
C LEU A 78 -2.95 -39.73 4.29
N VAL A 79 -1.66 -39.36 4.28
CA VAL A 79 -0.87 -39.13 3.06
C VAL A 79 -0.92 -40.35 2.15
N ARG A 80 -0.66 -41.54 2.70
CA ARG A 80 -0.66 -42.80 1.94
C ARG A 80 -2.01 -43.06 1.27
N ARG A 81 -3.12 -42.83 1.99
CA ARG A 81 -4.48 -43.06 1.47
C ARG A 81 -4.91 -41.99 0.47
N LEU A 82 -4.57 -40.73 0.69
CA LEU A 82 -4.88 -39.66 -0.25
C LEU A 82 -4.12 -39.84 -1.58
N LEU A 83 -2.84 -40.22 -1.53
CA LEU A 83 -2.06 -40.55 -2.73
C LEU A 83 -2.68 -41.70 -3.53
N ALA A 84 -3.24 -42.71 -2.84
CA ALA A 84 -3.87 -43.86 -3.47
C ALA A 84 -5.15 -43.52 -4.26
N LEU A 85 -5.75 -42.34 -4.05
CA LEU A 85 -6.92 -41.88 -4.81
C LEU A 85 -6.59 -41.60 -6.29
N GLY A 86 -5.33 -41.28 -6.60
CA GLY A 86 -4.83 -41.22 -7.98
C GLY A 86 -5.39 -40.10 -8.87
N PHE A 87 -6.03 -39.07 -8.30
CA PHE A 87 -6.50 -37.89 -9.04
C PHE A 87 -5.70 -36.61 -8.75
N ALA A 88 -4.56 -36.72 -8.05
CA ALA A 88 -3.64 -35.60 -7.88
C ALA A 88 -3.17 -35.09 -9.26
N PRO A 89 -3.01 -33.78 -9.45
CA PRO A 89 -2.47 -33.24 -10.69
C PRO A 89 -1.02 -33.70 -10.91
N GLU A 90 -0.52 -33.52 -12.14
CA GLU A 90 0.90 -33.76 -12.42
C GLU A 90 1.78 -32.87 -11.54
N PRO A 91 2.85 -33.44 -10.94
CA PRO A 91 3.76 -32.67 -10.10
C PRO A 91 4.49 -31.62 -10.93
N GLN A 92 4.43 -30.37 -10.47
CA GLN A 92 5.17 -29.28 -11.10
C GLN A 92 6.66 -29.33 -10.70
N PRO A 93 7.57 -28.84 -11.56
CA PRO A 93 8.99 -28.71 -11.18
C PRO A 93 9.12 -27.79 -9.96
N PRO A 94 10.11 -28.05 -9.07
CA PRO A 94 10.25 -27.30 -7.83
C PRO A 94 10.57 -25.82 -8.10
N SER A 95 9.64 -24.94 -7.73
CA SER A 95 9.83 -23.49 -7.77
C SER A 95 10.97 -23.06 -6.83
N ALA A 96 11.51 -21.86 -7.03
CA ALA A 96 12.49 -21.29 -6.10
C ALA A 96 11.95 -21.22 -4.66
N ARG A 97 10.66 -20.86 -4.50
CA ARG A 97 9.97 -20.87 -3.21
C ARG A 97 9.96 -22.26 -2.59
N SER A 98 9.65 -23.30 -3.37
CA SER A 98 9.63 -24.70 -2.90
C SER A 98 11.03 -25.19 -2.49
N GLN A 99 12.09 -24.78 -3.22
CA GLN A 99 13.47 -25.12 -2.87
C GLN A 99 13.91 -24.45 -1.56
N ILE A 100 13.58 -23.17 -1.38
CA ILE A 100 13.87 -22.42 -0.15
C ILE A 100 13.08 -22.99 1.03
N LEU A 101 11.81 -23.35 0.81
CA LEU A 101 10.99 -24.00 1.83
C LEU A 101 11.56 -25.36 2.25
N ALA A 102 12.10 -26.15 1.32
CA ALA A 102 12.75 -27.42 1.64
C ALA A 102 13.99 -27.22 2.52
N VAL A 103 14.84 -26.25 2.18
CA VAL A 103 15.99 -25.85 3.02
C VAL A 103 15.52 -25.38 4.40
N ALA A 104 14.46 -24.58 4.44
CA ALA A 104 13.92 -24.05 5.68
C ALA A 104 13.39 -25.17 6.59
N ARG A 105 12.61 -26.10 6.05
CA ARG A 105 12.09 -27.28 6.77
C ARG A 105 13.21 -28.16 7.33
N GLU A 106 14.28 -28.38 6.57
CA GLU A 106 15.43 -29.16 7.04
C GLU A 106 16.09 -28.49 8.25
N VAL A 107 16.36 -27.18 8.17
CA VAL A 107 17.00 -26.43 9.26
C VAL A 107 16.07 -26.24 10.45
N MET A 108 14.75 -26.19 10.24
CA MET A 108 13.76 -25.99 11.30
C MET A 108 13.28 -27.28 11.97
N LYS A 109 13.68 -28.46 11.46
CA LYS A 109 13.28 -29.75 12.00
C LYS A 109 13.55 -29.86 13.52
N GLY A 110 12.53 -30.27 14.27
CA GLY A 110 12.57 -30.44 15.72
C GLY A 110 12.63 -29.12 16.50
N SER A 111 12.26 -28.00 15.89
CA SER A 111 12.12 -26.70 16.57
C SER A 111 10.76 -26.54 17.24
N GLY A 112 9.77 -27.35 16.87
CA GLY A 112 8.37 -27.15 17.25
C GLY A 112 7.66 -26.03 16.50
N MET A 113 8.28 -25.45 15.45
CA MET A 113 7.70 -24.40 14.62
C MET A 113 7.87 -24.71 13.13
N ASP A 114 6.76 -24.69 12.40
CA ASP A 114 6.76 -24.95 10.97
C ASP A 114 7.38 -23.79 10.18
N ALA A 115 8.24 -24.14 9.23
CA ALA A 115 8.89 -23.19 8.35
C ALA A 115 7.92 -22.67 7.28
N VAL A 116 7.90 -21.36 7.08
CA VAL A 116 7.11 -20.68 6.06
C VAL A 116 8.03 -19.81 5.21
N VAL A 117 7.66 -19.62 3.93
CA VAL A 117 8.40 -18.76 3.00
C VAL A 117 7.48 -17.68 2.43
N VAL A 118 7.86 -16.44 2.64
CA VAL A 118 7.18 -15.21 2.17
C VAL A 118 8.13 -14.46 1.24
N GLN A 119 7.59 -13.69 0.30
CA GLN A 119 8.38 -12.81 -0.57
C GLN A 119 8.30 -11.37 -0.03
N ASP A 120 9.44 -10.68 0.02
CA ASP A 120 9.49 -9.27 0.39
C ASP A 120 9.33 -8.31 -0.78
N ASP A 121 9.37 -7.02 -0.47
CA ASP A 121 9.07 -5.95 -1.40
C ASP A 121 10.10 -5.80 -2.53
N GLU A 122 11.35 -6.21 -2.32
CA GLU A 122 12.34 -6.23 -3.41
C GLU A 122 12.31 -7.55 -4.18
N GLY A 123 11.35 -8.43 -3.87
CA GLY A 123 11.15 -9.72 -4.52
C GLY A 123 12.06 -10.83 -4.00
N HIS A 124 12.83 -10.57 -2.95
CA HIS A 124 13.61 -11.60 -2.26
C HIS A 124 12.69 -12.48 -1.42
N LEU A 125 13.15 -13.69 -1.10
CA LEU A 125 12.38 -14.67 -0.35
C LEU A 125 12.92 -14.75 1.07
N GLN A 126 12.01 -14.74 2.04
CA GLN A 126 12.30 -14.83 3.47
C GLN A 126 11.81 -16.18 4.00
N ALA A 127 12.67 -16.89 4.70
CA ALA A 127 12.30 -18.06 5.49
C ALA A 127 12.06 -17.63 6.94
N GLY A 128 10.98 -18.11 7.51
CA GLY A 128 10.55 -17.75 8.86
C GLY A 128 9.58 -18.76 9.45
N VAL A 129 8.83 -18.30 10.44
CA VAL A 129 7.79 -19.08 11.13
C VAL A 129 6.52 -18.25 11.24
N GLU A 130 5.38 -18.92 11.38
CA GLU A 130 4.12 -18.26 11.71
C GLU A 130 3.79 -18.42 13.19
N VAL A 131 3.61 -17.30 13.87
CA VAL A 131 3.19 -17.24 15.28
C VAL A 131 1.70 -16.92 15.33
N PHE A 132 0.95 -17.72 16.09
CA PHE A 132 -0.47 -17.47 16.31
C PHE A 132 -0.66 -16.37 17.36
N ILE A 133 -1.35 -15.30 16.98
CA ILE A 133 -1.70 -14.17 17.85
C ILE A 133 -3.16 -14.31 18.25
N GLU A 134 -3.38 -14.78 19.47
CA GLU A 134 -4.71 -15.08 20.01
C GLU A 134 -5.61 -13.83 20.08
N SER A 135 -5.06 -12.66 20.42
CA SER A 135 -5.82 -11.40 20.52
C SER A 135 -6.40 -10.91 19.19
N ARG A 136 -5.85 -11.38 18.07
CA ARG A 136 -6.28 -11.03 16.70
C ARG A 136 -6.77 -12.26 15.93
N TRP A 137 -6.82 -13.40 16.60
CA TRP A 137 -7.12 -14.71 16.06
C TRP A 137 -6.52 -14.97 14.66
N ARG A 138 -5.22 -14.70 14.49
CA ARG A 138 -4.54 -14.80 13.19
C ARG A 138 -3.10 -15.28 13.29
N LEU A 139 -2.56 -15.75 12.17
CA LEU A 139 -1.16 -16.10 12.03
C LEU A 139 -0.37 -14.93 11.52
N GLU A 140 0.80 -14.74 12.11
CA GLU A 140 1.71 -13.67 11.77
C GLU A 140 3.07 -14.23 11.46
N PHE A 141 3.59 -13.89 10.30
CA PHE A 141 4.90 -14.33 9.88
C PHE A 141 6.01 -13.58 10.65
N ARG A 142 7.07 -14.31 10.97
CA ARG A 142 8.29 -13.83 11.63
C ARG A 142 9.49 -14.26 10.80
N ALA A 143 10.10 -13.31 10.10
CA ALA A 143 11.28 -13.56 9.30
C ALA A 143 12.47 -13.98 10.17
N LEU A 144 13.12 -15.10 9.81
CA LEU A 144 14.35 -15.57 10.45
C LEU A 144 15.57 -15.35 9.56
N ALA A 145 15.42 -15.47 8.25
CA ALA A 145 16.48 -15.25 7.28
C ALA A 145 15.91 -14.87 5.91
N SER A 146 16.71 -14.20 5.08
CA SER A 146 16.34 -13.95 3.68
C SER A 146 17.34 -14.55 2.69
N THR A 147 16.96 -14.58 1.42
CA THR A 147 17.84 -14.94 0.31
C THR A 147 18.97 -13.95 0.06
N ARG A 148 18.97 -12.78 0.71
CA ARG A 148 20.16 -11.88 0.77
C ARG A 148 21.27 -12.44 1.66
N GLY A 149 20.99 -13.50 2.43
CA GLY A 149 21.95 -14.14 3.31
C GLY A 149 22.11 -13.47 4.68
N ASP A 150 21.12 -12.68 5.09
CA ASP A 150 21.05 -11.96 6.35
C ASP A 150 20.00 -12.57 7.31
N VAL A 151 20.11 -12.17 8.57
CA VAL A 151 19.09 -12.38 9.61
C VAL A 151 18.45 -11.02 9.85
N PRO A 152 17.20 -10.76 9.37
CA PRO A 152 16.63 -9.42 9.40
C PRO A 152 16.45 -8.87 10.83
N PHE A 153 16.09 -9.75 11.77
CA PHE A 153 15.86 -9.39 13.17
C PHE A 153 16.57 -10.35 14.12
N PRO A 154 17.85 -10.09 14.43
CA PRO A 154 18.63 -10.88 15.36
C PRO A 154 17.98 -11.14 16.71
N LYS A 155 17.37 -10.12 17.30
CA LYS A 155 16.77 -10.19 18.64
C LYS A 155 15.45 -10.92 18.64
N LEU A 156 14.69 -10.85 17.54
CA LEU A 156 13.53 -11.70 17.32
C LEU A 156 13.91 -13.18 17.25
N ALA A 157 14.94 -13.52 16.48
CA ALA A 157 15.41 -14.90 16.40
C ALA A 157 15.90 -15.41 17.77
N GLU A 158 16.54 -14.56 18.57
CA GLU A 158 16.94 -14.88 19.95
C GLU A 158 15.73 -15.10 20.87
N ALA A 159 14.74 -14.21 20.84
CA ALA A 159 13.53 -14.32 21.66
C ALA A 159 12.69 -15.57 21.33
N LEU A 160 12.72 -16.03 20.08
CA LEU A 160 12.08 -17.28 19.67
C LEU A 160 12.92 -18.53 20.00
N GLY A 161 14.16 -18.38 20.50
CA GLY A 161 15.08 -19.50 20.75
C GLY A 161 15.63 -20.11 19.45
N LEU A 162 15.64 -19.35 18.35
CA LEU A 162 15.96 -19.81 17.00
C LEU A 162 17.21 -19.13 16.40
N ARG A 163 18.00 -18.39 17.20
CA ARG A 163 19.15 -17.61 16.72
C ARG A 163 20.13 -18.40 15.84
N GLU A 164 20.62 -19.55 16.32
CA GLU A 164 21.57 -20.38 15.57
C GLU A 164 20.97 -20.97 14.29
N ARG A 165 19.66 -21.29 14.32
CA ARG A 165 18.92 -21.77 13.15
C ARG A 165 18.74 -20.66 12.12
N ALA A 166 18.40 -19.46 12.55
CA ALA A 166 18.30 -18.27 11.72
C ALA A 166 19.63 -17.96 11.01
N GLU A 167 20.76 -17.99 11.73
CA GLU A 167 22.09 -17.81 11.14
C GLU A 167 22.45 -18.92 10.13
N THR A 168 22.04 -20.15 10.41
CA THR A 168 22.23 -21.28 9.49
C THR A 168 21.36 -21.14 8.24
N LEU A 169 20.10 -20.73 8.39
CA LEU A 169 19.23 -20.39 7.27
C LEU A 169 19.87 -19.29 6.42
N ALA A 170 20.25 -18.17 7.02
CA ALA A 170 20.86 -17.04 6.33
C ALA A 170 22.06 -17.48 5.47
N ARG A 171 23.00 -18.25 6.04
CA ARG A 171 24.14 -18.78 5.26
C ARG A 171 23.70 -19.66 4.10
N ARG A 172 22.77 -20.59 4.31
CA ARG A 172 22.31 -21.52 3.27
C ARG A 172 21.53 -20.82 2.18
N LEU A 173 20.65 -19.89 2.54
CA LEU A 173 19.84 -19.13 1.59
C LEU A 173 20.70 -18.15 0.78
N GLY A 174 21.65 -17.45 1.41
CA GLY A 174 22.60 -16.60 0.70
C GLY A 174 23.49 -17.37 -0.27
N ALA A 175 23.87 -18.61 0.06
CA ALA A 175 24.63 -19.48 -0.84
C ALA A 175 23.86 -19.93 -2.10
N LEU A 176 22.53 -19.81 -2.12
CA LEU A 176 21.73 -20.05 -3.33
C LEU A 176 21.91 -18.95 -4.37
N ALA A 177 22.44 -17.78 -3.98
CA ALA A 177 22.59 -16.60 -4.83
C ALA A 177 21.29 -16.28 -5.59
N TYR A 178 20.16 -16.37 -4.89
CA TYR A 178 18.85 -16.15 -5.47
C TYR A 178 18.71 -14.68 -5.91
N THR A 179 18.28 -14.52 -7.15
CA THR A 179 17.89 -13.22 -7.70
C THR A 179 16.37 -13.21 -7.86
N PRO A 180 15.69 -12.15 -7.39
CA PRO A 180 14.27 -11.97 -7.63
C PRO A 180 13.91 -12.20 -9.09
N THR A 181 12.87 -13.00 -9.32
CA THR A 181 12.38 -13.25 -10.67
C THR A 181 11.76 -11.96 -11.21
N PRO A 182 12.03 -11.58 -12.47
CA PRO A 182 11.34 -10.44 -13.08
C PRO A 182 9.83 -10.70 -13.17
N LEU A 183 9.06 -9.64 -13.40
CA LEU A 183 7.65 -9.78 -13.75
C LEU A 183 7.48 -10.65 -15.00
N SER A 184 6.41 -11.44 -15.03
CA SER A 184 5.97 -12.10 -16.25
C SER A 184 5.58 -11.07 -17.31
N GLU A 185 5.43 -11.50 -18.56
CA GLU A 185 5.00 -10.60 -19.64
C GLU A 185 3.59 -10.02 -19.37
N GLU A 186 2.70 -10.81 -18.77
CA GLU A 186 1.36 -10.41 -18.35
C GLU A 186 1.40 -9.38 -17.21
N GLU A 187 2.18 -9.65 -16.15
CA GLU A 187 2.39 -8.72 -15.03
C GLU A 187 3.00 -7.40 -15.50
N ALA A 188 4.03 -7.47 -16.36
CA ALA A 188 4.72 -6.30 -16.88
C ALA A 188 3.82 -5.42 -17.77
N ALA A 189 2.84 -6.01 -18.46
CA ALA A 189 1.90 -5.28 -19.30
C ALA A 189 0.93 -4.38 -18.51
N LEU A 190 0.75 -4.64 -17.21
CA LEU A 190 -0.11 -3.84 -16.32
C LEU A 190 0.57 -2.54 -15.85
N VAL A 191 1.90 -2.55 -15.74
CA VAL A 191 2.70 -1.45 -15.17
C VAL A 191 2.51 -0.10 -15.90
N PRO A 192 2.57 -0.01 -17.26
CA PRO A 192 2.56 1.28 -17.94
C PRO A 192 1.31 2.12 -17.66
N LYS A 193 0.13 1.49 -17.66
CA LYS A 193 -1.14 2.19 -17.45
C LYS A 193 -1.26 2.69 -16.02
N ALA A 194 -0.90 1.86 -15.04
CA ALA A 194 -0.88 2.25 -13.63
C ALA A 194 0.08 3.41 -13.37
N LEU A 195 1.30 3.31 -13.92
CA LEU A 195 2.31 4.34 -13.82
C LEU A 195 1.87 5.65 -14.49
N GLU A 196 1.23 5.58 -15.66
CA GLU A 196 0.70 6.76 -16.35
C GLU A 196 -0.33 7.50 -15.51
N GLN A 197 -1.25 6.79 -14.85
CA GLN A 197 -2.28 7.42 -14.01
C GLN A 197 -1.68 8.10 -12.78
N LEU A 198 -0.79 7.42 -12.04
CA LEU A 198 -0.09 8.05 -10.92
C LEU A 198 0.78 9.23 -11.39
N TRP A 199 1.45 9.09 -12.53
CA TRP A 199 2.25 10.17 -13.10
C TRP A 199 1.42 11.38 -13.49
N LEU A 200 0.21 11.17 -14.02
CA LEU A 200 -0.72 12.21 -14.38
C LEU A 200 -1.22 12.96 -13.14
N GLY A 201 -1.63 12.23 -12.08
CA GLY A 201 -1.98 12.84 -10.79
C GLY A 201 -0.83 13.65 -10.17
N PHE A 202 0.40 13.13 -10.27
CA PHE A 202 1.59 13.85 -9.84
C PHE A 202 1.81 15.14 -10.64
N THR A 203 1.61 15.06 -11.96
CA THR A 203 1.76 16.17 -12.92
C THR A 203 0.72 17.27 -12.70
N TYR A 204 -0.53 16.89 -12.37
CA TYR A 204 -1.55 17.85 -11.96
C TYR A 204 -1.07 18.67 -10.75
N GLY A 205 -0.44 18.02 -9.77
CA GLY A 205 0.10 18.69 -8.59
C GLY A 205 -0.99 19.36 -7.75
N LEU A 206 -2.18 18.76 -7.69
CA LEU A 206 -3.32 19.26 -6.90
C LEU A 206 -3.33 18.70 -5.47
N ARG A 207 -2.61 17.58 -5.26
CA ARG A 207 -2.58 16.83 -4.00
C ARG A 207 -1.14 16.50 -3.60
N SER A 208 -0.93 16.32 -2.30
CA SER A 208 0.34 15.84 -1.76
C SER A 208 0.70 14.45 -2.29
N LEU A 209 1.98 14.11 -2.25
CA LEU A 209 2.49 12.87 -2.85
C LEU A 209 1.95 11.62 -2.16
N ASP A 210 1.69 11.70 -0.85
CA ASP A 210 1.13 10.60 -0.05
C ASP A 210 -0.35 10.34 -0.32
N ASP A 211 -1.04 11.29 -0.95
CA ASP A 211 -2.46 11.18 -1.35
C ASP A 211 -2.62 10.81 -2.83
N LEU A 212 -1.51 10.62 -3.56
CA LEU A 212 -1.54 10.45 -5.01
C LEU A 212 -2.32 9.20 -5.46
N ALA A 213 -2.08 8.06 -4.80
CA ALA A 213 -2.75 6.80 -5.09
C ALA A 213 -4.26 6.88 -4.84
N GLU A 214 -4.65 7.50 -3.73
CA GLU A 214 -6.04 7.69 -3.32
C GLU A 214 -6.75 8.68 -4.25
N ALA A 215 -6.10 9.80 -4.59
CA ALA A 215 -6.65 10.82 -5.48
C ALA A 215 -6.80 10.39 -6.94
N THR A 216 -6.08 9.35 -7.37
CA THR A 216 -6.15 8.86 -8.75
C THR A 216 -7.49 8.14 -9.00
N ASP A 217 -8.05 7.45 -7.99
CA ASP A 217 -9.34 6.71 -8.03
C ASP A 217 -9.59 5.94 -9.34
N HIS A 218 -8.52 5.42 -9.95
CA HIS A 218 -8.57 4.81 -11.27
C HIS A 218 -8.42 3.28 -11.17
N PRO A 219 -9.27 2.50 -11.87
CA PRO A 219 -9.23 1.03 -11.86
C PRO A 219 -7.84 0.44 -12.13
N SER A 220 -7.03 1.06 -12.99
CA SER A 220 -5.67 0.58 -13.29
C SER A 220 -4.68 0.64 -12.13
N TRP A 221 -5.03 1.28 -11.02
CA TRP A 221 -4.27 1.22 -9.77
C TRP A 221 -5.04 0.43 -8.70
N TYR A 222 -6.31 0.75 -8.52
CA TYR A 222 -7.15 0.15 -7.48
C TYR A 222 -7.38 -1.36 -7.71
N ASP A 223 -7.59 -1.78 -8.96
CA ASP A 223 -7.85 -3.17 -9.33
C ASP A 223 -6.55 -3.99 -9.56
N LEU A 224 -5.36 -3.42 -9.27
CA LEU A 224 -4.12 -4.19 -9.38
C LEU A 224 -4.00 -5.14 -8.19
N ASP A 225 -4.33 -6.41 -8.36
CA ASP A 225 -4.24 -7.38 -7.26
C ASP A 225 -2.79 -7.82 -6.97
N GLU A 226 -1.88 -7.70 -7.94
CA GLU A 226 -0.51 -8.18 -7.80
C GLU A 226 0.43 -7.17 -7.12
N ASP A 227 0.82 -7.45 -5.87
CA ASP A 227 1.74 -6.58 -5.12
C ASP A 227 3.09 -6.38 -5.85
N ARG A 228 3.60 -7.39 -6.56
CA ARG A 228 4.84 -7.27 -7.36
C ARG A 228 4.71 -6.21 -8.47
N VAL A 229 3.53 -6.09 -9.08
CA VAL A 229 3.24 -5.08 -10.10
C VAL A 229 3.16 -3.70 -9.46
N ARG A 230 2.44 -3.56 -8.34
CA ARG A 230 2.37 -2.29 -7.59
C ARG A 230 3.75 -1.77 -7.19
N ARG A 231 4.63 -2.65 -6.72
CA ARG A 231 6.01 -2.30 -6.35
C ARG A 231 6.82 -1.80 -7.53
N GLU A 232 6.71 -2.46 -8.68
CA GLU A 232 7.39 -2.02 -9.89
C GLU A 232 6.86 -0.65 -10.37
N VAL A 233 5.56 -0.39 -10.25
CA VAL A 233 4.96 0.93 -10.53
C VAL A 233 5.55 1.99 -9.60
N TRP A 234 5.58 1.77 -8.28
CA TRP A 234 6.18 2.71 -7.33
C TRP A 234 7.66 2.97 -7.61
N ARG A 235 8.43 1.93 -7.95
CA ARG A 235 9.84 2.04 -8.29
C ARG A 235 10.06 2.91 -9.54
N GLN A 236 9.26 2.72 -10.58
CA GLN A 236 9.35 3.55 -11.79
C GLN A 236 8.85 4.98 -11.54
N LEU A 237 7.84 5.16 -10.68
CA LEU A 237 7.37 6.48 -10.29
C LEU A 237 8.45 7.24 -9.50
N ASP A 238 9.11 6.61 -8.53
CA ASP A 238 10.22 7.22 -7.77
C ASP A 238 11.31 7.77 -8.70
N ALA A 239 11.74 6.97 -9.69
CA ALA A 239 12.70 7.41 -10.69
C ALA A 239 12.22 8.62 -11.50
N LYS A 240 10.95 8.62 -11.94
CA LYS A 240 10.35 9.75 -12.67
C LYS A 240 10.23 11.01 -11.81
N VAL A 241 9.80 10.87 -10.56
CA VAL A 241 9.65 12.00 -9.63
C VAL A 241 11.01 12.62 -9.35
N ARG A 242 12.04 11.82 -9.07
CA ARG A 242 13.41 12.33 -8.84
C ARG A 242 13.93 13.12 -10.05
N ALA A 243 13.76 12.56 -11.26
CA ALA A 243 14.15 13.26 -12.49
C ALA A 243 13.40 14.60 -12.64
N ARG A 244 12.11 14.64 -12.30
CA ARG A 244 11.31 15.86 -12.34
C ARG A 244 11.69 16.87 -11.26
N LEU A 245 12.08 16.44 -10.06
CA LEU A 245 12.59 17.34 -9.03
C LEU A 245 13.93 17.97 -9.43
N ASP A 246 14.76 17.27 -10.20
CA ASP A 246 15.98 17.84 -10.78
C ASP A 246 15.66 18.87 -11.87
N GLU A 247 14.66 18.61 -12.71
CA GLU A 247 14.15 19.58 -13.69
C GLU A 247 13.58 20.84 -13.01
N GLU A 248 12.84 20.67 -11.91
CA GLU A 248 12.22 21.76 -11.15
C GLU A 248 13.24 22.80 -10.67
N LYS A 249 14.50 22.42 -10.44
CA LYS A 249 15.59 23.34 -10.05
C LYS A 249 15.91 24.38 -11.13
N GLN A 250 15.60 24.08 -12.39
CA GLN A 250 15.84 24.97 -13.53
C GLN A 250 14.64 25.86 -13.85
N TRP A 251 13.50 25.60 -13.22
CA TRP A 251 12.30 26.38 -13.47
C TRP A 251 12.37 27.76 -12.82
N PRO A 252 11.69 28.77 -13.41
CA PRO A 252 11.56 30.08 -12.79
C PRO A 252 11.01 29.99 -11.36
N ASP A 253 11.36 30.97 -10.53
CA ASP A 253 10.85 31.07 -9.17
C ASP A 253 9.33 31.19 -9.17
N ILE A 254 8.75 31.97 -10.08
CA ILE A 254 7.30 32.12 -10.24
C ILE A 254 6.88 31.46 -11.55
N LEU A 255 6.04 30.44 -11.43
CA LEU A 255 5.41 29.71 -12.54
C LEU A 255 4.05 30.33 -12.85
N GLU A 256 3.55 30.02 -14.04
CA GLU A 256 2.22 30.41 -14.47
C GLU A 256 1.14 29.85 -13.53
N VAL A 257 1.29 28.62 -13.04
CA VAL A 257 0.35 28.04 -12.07
C VAL A 257 0.39 28.77 -10.72
N ASP A 258 1.52 29.35 -10.31
CA ASP A 258 1.56 30.13 -9.07
C ASP A 258 0.75 31.44 -9.21
N ARG A 259 0.81 32.08 -10.40
CA ARG A 259 -0.03 33.24 -10.71
C ARG A 259 -1.52 32.86 -10.76
N LEU A 260 -1.84 31.70 -11.33
CA LEU A 260 -3.22 31.19 -11.35
C LEU A 260 -3.72 30.91 -9.93
N ALA A 261 -2.91 30.28 -9.08
CA ALA A 261 -3.25 30.04 -7.68
C ALA A 261 -3.49 31.36 -6.94
N ALA A 262 -2.64 32.36 -7.14
CA ALA A 262 -2.86 33.69 -6.56
C ALA A 262 -4.18 34.34 -7.03
N ALA A 263 -4.55 34.17 -8.30
CA ALA A 263 -5.84 34.62 -8.81
C ALA A 263 -7.03 33.90 -8.14
N PHE A 264 -6.92 32.60 -7.89
CA PHE A 264 -7.92 31.83 -7.15
C PHE A 264 -8.02 32.28 -5.68
N GLU A 265 -6.89 32.62 -5.04
CA GLU A 265 -6.88 33.21 -3.69
C GLU A 265 -7.54 34.60 -3.65
N ASP A 266 -7.43 35.41 -4.71
CA ASP A 266 -8.20 36.66 -4.83
C ASP A 266 -9.71 36.40 -4.88
N LEU A 267 -10.13 35.36 -5.60
CA LEU A 267 -11.55 34.96 -5.67
C LEU A 267 -12.05 34.47 -4.31
N HIS A 268 -11.24 33.66 -3.61
CA HIS A 268 -11.56 33.23 -2.25
C HIS A 268 -11.76 34.43 -1.30
N ARG A 269 -10.85 35.41 -1.34
CA ARG A 269 -10.98 36.66 -0.56
C ARG A 269 -12.19 37.51 -0.96
N ALA A 270 -12.70 37.36 -2.18
CA ALA A 270 -13.93 38.00 -2.64
C ALA A 270 -15.21 37.24 -2.26
N GLY A 271 -15.12 36.16 -1.49
CA GLY A 271 -16.27 35.34 -1.07
C GLY A 271 -16.75 34.34 -2.13
N ILE A 272 -15.88 33.97 -3.08
CA ILE A 272 -16.15 32.97 -4.12
C ILE A 272 -15.43 31.68 -3.72
N VAL A 273 -16.14 30.55 -3.67
CA VAL A 273 -15.54 29.21 -3.50
C VAL A 273 -14.75 28.88 -4.76
N ALA A 274 -13.42 29.03 -4.68
CA ALA A 274 -12.52 28.91 -5.82
C ALA A 274 -11.68 27.62 -5.72
N GLU A 275 -12.00 26.61 -6.53
CA GLU A 275 -11.34 25.29 -6.47
C GLU A 275 -10.49 25.01 -7.71
N MET A 276 -9.19 24.81 -7.50
CA MET A 276 -8.27 24.40 -8.56
C MET A 276 -8.32 22.89 -8.72
N GLY A 277 -8.77 22.42 -9.88
CA GLY A 277 -8.79 20.99 -10.17
C GLY A 277 -9.73 20.26 -9.23
N ALA A 278 -11.02 20.59 -9.35
CA ALA A 278 -12.11 19.84 -8.77
C ALA A 278 -12.07 18.37 -9.26
N THR A 279 -13.11 17.61 -8.94
CA THR A 279 -13.35 16.24 -9.40
C THR A 279 -13.23 16.06 -10.93
N ASN A 280 -13.59 14.89 -11.45
CA ASN A 280 -13.36 14.57 -12.87
C ASN A 280 -14.40 15.13 -13.87
N THR A 281 -15.53 15.64 -13.41
CA THR A 281 -16.65 16.09 -14.27
C THR A 281 -17.27 17.38 -13.74
N LEU A 282 -17.96 18.11 -14.62
CA LEU A 282 -18.64 19.36 -14.26
C LEU A 282 -19.67 19.17 -13.14
N SER A 283 -20.48 18.11 -13.19
CA SER A 283 -21.54 17.86 -12.19
C SER A 283 -20.97 17.51 -10.81
N SER A 284 -19.93 16.67 -10.76
CA SER A 284 -19.25 16.36 -9.50
C SER A 284 -18.48 17.58 -8.97
N GLY A 285 -17.95 18.43 -9.85
CA GLY A 285 -17.29 19.68 -9.45
C GLY A 285 -18.28 20.64 -8.78
N TRP A 286 -19.50 20.76 -9.31
CA TRP A 286 -20.58 21.50 -8.67
C TRP A 286 -20.99 20.94 -7.31
N SER A 287 -20.96 19.61 -7.15
CA SER A 287 -21.25 18.98 -5.87
C SER A 287 -20.18 19.31 -4.83
N LEU A 288 -18.90 19.23 -5.22
CA LEU A 288 -17.76 19.58 -4.37
C LEU A 288 -17.80 21.05 -3.91
N VAL A 289 -17.97 22.01 -4.83
CA VAL A 289 -17.97 23.44 -4.44
C VAL A 289 -19.16 23.82 -3.56
N ARG A 290 -20.28 23.09 -3.65
CA ARG A 290 -21.43 23.25 -2.74
C ARG A 290 -21.13 22.70 -1.35
N GLU A 291 -20.54 21.50 -1.27
CA GLU A 291 -20.07 20.95 0.01
C GLU A 291 -19.06 21.91 0.69
N ARG A 292 -18.12 22.47 -0.08
CA ARG A 292 -17.19 23.49 0.41
C ARG A 292 -17.88 24.77 0.87
N ALA A 293 -18.92 25.21 0.15
CA ALA A 293 -19.72 26.35 0.59
C ALA A 293 -20.41 26.08 1.93
N GLU A 294 -21.05 24.92 2.09
CA GLU A 294 -21.68 24.49 3.35
C GLU A 294 -20.67 24.42 4.50
N GLU A 295 -19.46 23.92 4.25
CA GLU A 295 -18.36 23.92 5.22
C GLU A 295 -17.97 25.34 5.66
N LEU A 296 -17.85 26.29 4.73
CA LEU A 296 -17.54 27.69 5.02
C LEU A 296 -18.67 28.37 5.80
N GLU A 297 -19.92 28.14 5.40
CA GLU A 297 -21.11 28.63 6.11
C GLU A 297 -21.17 28.11 7.55
N SER A 298 -20.82 26.84 7.77
CA SER A 298 -20.76 26.25 9.11
C SER A 298 -19.71 26.92 10.01
N ARG A 299 -18.72 27.59 9.42
CA ARG A 299 -17.68 28.38 10.11
C ARG A 299 -18.06 29.87 10.25
N GLY A 300 -19.24 30.26 9.80
CA GLY A 300 -19.75 31.64 9.86
C GLY A 300 -19.31 32.53 8.70
N GLU A 301 -18.77 31.95 7.64
CA GLU A 301 -18.51 32.66 6.39
C GLU A 301 -19.77 32.71 5.51
N SER A 302 -19.77 33.54 4.47
CA SER A 302 -20.93 33.69 3.58
C SER A 302 -20.48 33.69 2.12
N PRO A 303 -20.04 32.52 1.61
CA PRO A 303 -19.70 32.39 0.21
C PRO A 303 -20.95 32.65 -0.65
N TRP A 304 -20.80 33.40 -1.74
CA TRP A 304 -21.95 33.79 -2.58
C TRP A 304 -21.90 33.19 -3.99
N ALA A 305 -20.75 32.63 -4.38
CA ALA A 305 -20.54 32.03 -5.70
C ALA A 305 -19.44 30.97 -5.66
N ALA A 306 -19.30 30.24 -6.77
CA ALA A 306 -18.23 29.29 -7.00
C ALA A 306 -17.52 29.53 -8.33
N ALA A 307 -16.25 29.14 -8.39
CA ALA A 307 -15.41 29.12 -9.58
C ALA A 307 -14.49 27.90 -9.53
N PHE A 308 -14.47 27.06 -10.56
CA PHE A 308 -13.61 25.87 -10.57
C PHE A 308 -13.29 25.39 -11.98
N PHE A 309 -12.28 24.55 -12.10
CA PHE A 309 -12.04 23.72 -13.29
C PHE A 309 -11.86 22.27 -12.85
N HIS A 310 -12.26 21.31 -13.67
CA HIS A 310 -12.15 19.88 -13.37
C HIS A 310 -10.91 19.26 -14.06
N THR A 311 -10.56 18.01 -13.73
CA THR A 311 -9.35 17.38 -14.29
C THR A 311 -9.36 17.28 -15.82
N GLN A 312 -10.52 17.09 -16.48
CA GLN A 312 -10.56 17.09 -17.95
C GLN A 312 -10.23 18.47 -18.58
N ASP A 313 -10.50 19.58 -17.89
CA ASP A 313 -10.08 20.90 -18.35
C ASP A 313 -8.57 21.07 -18.20
N LEU A 314 -8.01 20.47 -17.14
CA LEU A 314 -6.58 20.43 -16.91
C LEU A 314 -5.86 19.53 -17.93
N ASP A 315 -6.44 18.39 -18.31
CA ASP A 315 -5.93 17.55 -19.40
C ASP A 315 -5.86 18.32 -20.72
N HIS A 316 -6.94 19.05 -21.04
CA HIS A 316 -6.94 19.91 -22.21
C HIS A 316 -5.82 20.96 -22.13
N ALA A 317 -5.64 21.61 -20.99
CA ALA A 317 -4.56 22.57 -20.78
C ALA A 317 -3.15 21.94 -20.88
N LEU A 318 -2.94 20.74 -20.35
CA LEU A 318 -1.68 19.99 -20.44
C LEU A 318 -1.30 19.64 -21.88
N THR A 319 -2.30 19.43 -22.73
CA THR A 319 -2.11 19.20 -24.19
C THR A 319 -2.00 20.48 -25.02
N GLY A 320 -1.91 21.65 -24.38
CA GLY A 320 -1.78 22.95 -25.04
C GLY A 320 -3.11 23.60 -25.43
N GLY A 321 -4.23 23.12 -24.88
CA GLY A 321 -5.54 23.72 -24.99
C GLY A 321 -5.81 24.82 -23.94
N GLU A 322 -6.97 25.46 -24.04
CA GLU A 322 -7.41 26.45 -23.04
C GLU A 322 -7.89 25.77 -21.75
N LEU A 323 -7.59 26.39 -20.61
CA LEU A 323 -8.17 26.00 -19.31
C LEU A 323 -9.52 26.68 -19.17
N ASN A 324 -10.58 25.90 -19.00
CA ASN A 324 -11.92 26.42 -18.84
C ASN A 324 -12.32 26.46 -17.36
N ILE A 325 -12.75 27.63 -16.88
CA ILE A 325 -13.24 27.83 -15.52
C ILE A 325 -14.77 27.91 -15.57
N ALA A 326 -15.42 26.93 -14.95
CA ALA A 326 -16.83 26.93 -14.63
C ALA A 326 -17.10 27.89 -13.47
N PHE A 327 -18.26 28.55 -13.48
CA PHE A 327 -18.64 29.51 -12.47
C PHE A 327 -20.16 29.61 -12.33
N GLY A 328 -20.59 30.21 -11.22
CA GLY A 328 -21.99 30.57 -10.98
C GLY A 328 -22.26 30.88 -9.52
N THR A 329 -23.43 31.43 -9.22
CA THR A 329 -23.88 31.70 -7.85
C THR A 329 -24.22 30.40 -7.11
N LEU A 330 -24.06 30.41 -5.79
CA LEU A 330 -24.44 29.27 -4.94
C LEU A 330 -25.95 29.22 -4.68
N GLU A 331 -26.61 30.38 -4.73
CA GLU A 331 -28.05 30.53 -4.61
C GLU A 331 -28.71 30.64 -6.00
N GLY A 332 -29.72 29.80 -6.27
CA GLY A 332 -30.55 29.83 -7.48
C GLY A 332 -30.38 28.60 -8.38
N GLU A 333 -31.51 27.99 -8.77
CA GLU A 333 -31.54 26.91 -9.78
C GLU A 333 -31.49 27.46 -11.22
N GLU A 334 -31.77 28.76 -11.40
CA GLU A 334 -31.82 29.44 -12.69
C GLU A 334 -30.66 30.42 -12.84
N LEU A 335 -30.06 30.42 -14.03
CA LEU A 335 -28.97 31.32 -14.40
C LEU A 335 -29.45 32.78 -14.31
N SER A 336 -28.65 33.63 -13.69
CA SER A 336 -29.05 35.00 -13.37
C SER A 336 -28.00 36.04 -13.79
N ASP A 337 -28.39 37.31 -13.80
CA ASP A 337 -27.44 38.43 -13.97
C ASP A 337 -26.33 38.42 -12.90
N ALA A 338 -26.53 37.73 -11.76
CA ALA A 338 -25.53 37.58 -10.72
C ALA A 338 -24.39 36.62 -11.13
N ASP A 339 -24.64 35.64 -12.01
CA ASP A 339 -23.58 34.78 -12.57
C ASP A 339 -22.60 35.57 -13.43
N GLY A 340 -23.11 36.60 -14.13
CA GLY A 340 -22.27 37.53 -14.89
C GLY A 340 -21.26 38.27 -14.01
N LYS A 341 -21.65 38.63 -12.78
CA LYS A 341 -20.74 39.26 -11.82
C LYS A 341 -19.63 38.31 -11.37
N VAL A 342 -19.92 37.01 -11.25
CA VAL A 342 -18.90 35.98 -10.95
C VAL A 342 -17.89 35.90 -12.09
N ALA A 343 -18.36 35.84 -13.34
CA ALA A 343 -17.49 35.83 -14.51
C ALA A 343 -16.60 37.09 -14.59
N GLU A 344 -17.16 38.27 -14.32
CA GLU A 344 -16.41 39.53 -14.27
C GLU A 344 -15.34 39.53 -13.17
N ALA A 345 -15.65 38.99 -11.98
CA ALA A 345 -14.69 38.85 -10.90
C ALA A 345 -13.53 37.91 -11.29
N ILE A 346 -13.83 36.77 -11.92
CA ILE A 346 -12.84 35.83 -12.45
C ILE A 346 -11.96 36.51 -13.50
N VAL A 347 -12.56 37.18 -14.49
CA VAL A 347 -11.84 37.88 -15.56
C VAL A 347 -10.93 38.97 -15.00
N THR A 348 -11.42 39.73 -14.00
CA THR A 348 -10.64 40.80 -13.36
C THR A 348 -9.44 40.23 -12.62
N SER A 349 -9.65 39.25 -11.74
CA SER A 349 -8.57 38.60 -10.98
C SER A 349 -7.51 37.99 -11.91
N LEU A 350 -7.92 37.23 -12.94
CA LEU A 350 -6.98 36.64 -13.90
C LEU A 350 -6.15 37.69 -14.65
N ARG A 351 -6.75 38.84 -15.02
CA ARG A 351 -6.02 39.94 -15.68
C ARG A 351 -5.02 40.61 -14.74
N GLU A 352 -5.35 40.78 -13.47
CA GLU A 352 -4.43 41.31 -12.46
C GLU A 352 -3.19 40.42 -12.29
N HIS A 353 -3.36 39.11 -12.47
CA HIS A 353 -2.27 38.13 -12.49
C HIS A 353 -1.64 37.90 -13.86
N GLY A 354 -1.98 38.71 -14.86
CA GLY A 354 -1.33 38.73 -16.18
C GLY A 354 -1.74 37.58 -17.11
N PHE A 355 -2.99 37.14 -17.03
CA PHE A 355 -3.63 36.27 -18.03
C PHE A 355 -4.55 37.06 -18.96
N GLU A 356 -4.88 36.47 -20.11
CA GLU A 356 -5.83 37.02 -21.08
C GLU A 356 -7.10 36.15 -21.14
N PRO A 357 -7.99 36.22 -20.12
CA PRO A 357 -9.21 35.42 -20.11
C PRO A 357 -10.20 35.89 -21.18
N GLU A 358 -10.80 34.93 -21.87
CA GLU A 358 -11.90 35.12 -22.82
C GLU A 358 -13.20 34.63 -22.20
N TRP A 359 -14.21 35.51 -22.13
CA TRP A 359 -15.57 35.14 -21.76
C TRP A 359 -16.54 35.69 -22.81
N LYS A 360 -17.42 34.84 -23.33
CA LYS A 360 -18.35 35.17 -24.43
C LYS A 360 -19.59 35.94 -23.97
N GLY A 361 -19.63 36.39 -22.72
CA GLY A 361 -20.74 37.13 -22.13
C GLY A 361 -22.00 36.29 -21.90
N SER A 362 -21.90 34.95 -21.99
CA SER A 362 -23.00 34.05 -21.68
C SER A 362 -22.70 33.29 -20.39
N VAL A 363 -23.68 33.26 -19.51
CA VAL A 363 -23.71 32.44 -18.29
C VAL A 363 -23.68 30.92 -18.59
N HIS A 364 -23.97 30.53 -19.83
CA HIS A 364 -23.79 29.14 -20.32
C HIS A 364 -22.37 28.85 -20.82
N SER A 365 -21.49 29.86 -20.87
CA SER A 365 -20.12 29.72 -21.33
C SER A 365 -19.13 29.85 -20.18
N ARG A 366 -18.09 29.02 -20.19
CA ARG A 366 -16.99 29.06 -19.22
C ARG A 366 -16.04 30.21 -19.53
N VAL A 367 -15.29 30.65 -18.52
CA VAL A 367 -14.18 31.59 -18.73
C VAL A 367 -12.98 30.79 -19.21
N ALA A 368 -12.51 31.05 -20.44
CA ALA A 368 -11.35 30.37 -21.01
C ALA A 368 -10.07 31.17 -20.72
N VAL A 369 -9.06 30.52 -20.18
CA VAL A 369 -7.75 31.13 -19.92
C VAL A 369 -6.82 30.85 -21.10
N ARG A 370 -6.35 31.92 -21.76
CA ARG A 370 -5.43 31.88 -22.90
C ARG A 370 -4.19 32.75 -22.66
N PRO A 371 -3.08 32.48 -23.39
CA PRO A 371 -2.81 31.24 -24.14
C PRO A 371 -2.74 30.03 -23.20
N ALA A 372 -2.77 28.83 -23.76
CA ALA A 372 -2.43 27.62 -23.02
C ALA A 372 -1.07 27.82 -22.36
N PHE A 373 -1.05 28.04 -21.05
CA PHE A 373 0.20 28.21 -20.31
C PHE A 373 0.75 26.82 -20.00
N ASN A 374 2.08 26.72 -19.90
CA ASN A 374 2.69 25.44 -19.60
C ASN A 374 2.40 25.06 -18.15
N TRP A 375 1.46 24.14 -17.93
CA TRP A 375 1.08 23.71 -16.59
C TRP A 375 2.24 22.98 -15.92
N ARG A 376 2.80 23.63 -14.91
CA ARG A 376 3.91 23.13 -14.11
C ARG A 376 3.68 23.52 -12.66
N ARG A 377 3.76 22.53 -11.77
CA ARG A 377 3.73 22.74 -10.33
C ARG A 377 4.99 22.19 -9.69
N ARG A 378 5.56 23.02 -8.81
CA ARG A 378 6.72 22.68 -7.99
C ARG A 378 6.26 21.85 -6.80
N ARG A 379 6.78 20.64 -6.63
CA ARG A 379 6.31 19.72 -5.58
C ARG A 379 6.42 20.30 -4.19
N ALA A 380 7.52 21.00 -3.89
CA ALA A 380 7.73 21.66 -2.59
C ALA A 380 6.66 22.70 -2.20
N ARG A 381 5.80 23.14 -3.14
CA ARG A 381 4.67 24.06 -2.88
C ARG A 381 3.33 23.35 -2.70
N VAL A 382 3.22 22.12 -3.20
CA VAL A 382 2.00 21.30 -3.16
C VAL A 382 2.04 20.38 -1.95
N ASP A 383 3.20 19.80 -1.67
CA ASP A 383 3.39 18.85 -0.58
C ASP A 383 3.34 19.56 0.77
N VAL A 384 2.20 19.42 1.45
CA VAL A 384 1.93 19.95 2.78
C VAL A 384 2.01 18.90 3.88
N THR A 385 2.34 17.65 3.53
CA THR A 385 2.32 16.49 4.43
C THR A 385 3.37 16.63 5.52
N GLU A 386 2.90 16.70 6.76
CA GLU A 386 3.74 16.69 7.97
C GLU A 386 3.75 15.31 8.63
N ASP A 387 2.62 14.61 8.63
CA ASP A 387 2.46 13.28 9.22
C ASP A 387 2.12 12.27 8.13
N ILE A 388 3.00 11.30 7.92
CA ILE A 388 2.87 10.31 6.85
C ILE A 388 2.44 8.98 7.44
N LYS A 389 1.46 8.33 6.81
CA LYS A 389 1.21 6.89 6.99
C LYS A 389 1.77 6.14 5.79
N VAL A 390 2.80 5.33 6.02
CA VAL A 390 3.41 4.52 4.97
C VAL A 390 2.70 3.17 4.90
N SER A 391 2.29 2.83 3.70
CA SER A 391 1.67 1.54 3.36
C SER A 391 1.88 1.33 1.86
N PRO A 392 2.17 0.10 1.40
CA PRO A 392 2.37 -0.18 -0.03
C PRO A 392 1.18 0.22 -0.90
N TYR A 393 -0.04 0.29 -0.33
CA TYR A 393 -1.25 0.74 -1.02
C TYR A 393 -1.34 2.27 -1.16
N ARG A 394 -0.76 3.01 -0.22
CA ARG A 394 -0.85 4.47 -0.15
C ARG A 394 0.35 5.14 -0.80
N MET A 395 1.56 4.75 -0.40
CA MET A 395 2.81 5.32 -0.89
C MET A 395 3.98 4.37 -0.62
N GLY A 396 4.81 4.15 -1.63
CA GLY A 396 6.05 3.38 -1.48
C GLY A 396 7.05 4.03 -0.49
N PRO A 397 7.74 3.26 0.37
CA PRO A 397 8.68 3.78 1.38
C PRO A 397 9.80 4.68 0.82
N SER A 398 10.26 4.42 -0.41
CA SER A 398 11.32 5.20 -1.07
C SER A 398 10.94 6.65 -1.39
N LEU A 399 9.64 6.96 -1.47
CA LEU A 399 9.12 8.29 -1.78
C LEU A 399 9.10 9.24 -0.57
N VAL A 400 9.24 8.72 0.65
CA VAL A 400 9.19 9.52 1.89
C VAL A 400 10.23 10.65 1.88
N GLY A 401 11.40 10.41 1.28
CA GLY A 401 12.47 11.42 1.18
C GLY A 401 12.16 12.60 0.28
N LEU A 402 11.06 12.52 -0.48
CA LEU A 402 10.61 13.55 -1.39
C LEU A 402 9.62 14.52 -0.71
N LEU A 403 9.25 14.28 0.55
CA LEU A 403 8.33 15.09 1.34
C LEU A 403 9.10 16.05 2.28
N PRO A 404 9.34 17.32 1.87
CA PRO A 404 10.21 18.23 2.62
C PRO A 404 9.64 18.69 3.97
N ARG A 405 8.32 18.60 4.13
CA ARG A 405 7.60 19.01 5.33
C ARG A 405 7.31 17.87 6.30
N ALA A 406 7.59 16.62 5.92
CA ALA A 406 7.43 15.47 6.78
C ALA A 406 8.17 15.67 8.10
N ARG A 407 7.52 15.39 9.21
CA ARG A 407 8.04 15.43 10.58
C ARG A 407 7.85 14.09 11.27
N SER A 408 6.72 13.44 11.04
CA SER A 408 6.47 12.10 11.56
C SER A 408 6.15 11.13 10.43
N MET A 409 6.50 9.87 10.67
CA MET A 409 6.13 8.75 9.81
C MET A 409 5.61 7.61 10.67
N THR A 410 4.42 7.10 10.34
CA THR A 410 3.86 5.89 10.93
C THR A 410 3.96 4.75 9.92
N LEU A 411 4.53 3.63 10.33
CA LEU A 411 4.63 2.41 9.56
C LEU A 411 4.02 1.27 10.36
N GLN A 412 3.06 0.56 9.76
CA GLN A 412 2.54 -0.65 10.36
C GLN A 412 3.60 -1.74 10.26
N VAL A 413 3.87 -2.38 11.40
CA VAL A 413 4.82 -3.47 11.54
C VAL A 413 4.10 -4.77 11.26
N ASP A 414 4.20 -5.22 10.01
CA ASP A 414 3.89 -6.60 9.63
C ASP A 414 5.16 -7.34 9.17
N SER A 415 4.96 -8.49 8.55
CA SER A 415 5.97 -9.41 8.00
C SER A 415 7.11 -8.78 7.20
N LEU A 416 6.95 -7.55 6.65
CA LEU A 416 7.79 -6.98 5.59
C LEU A 416 8.70 -5.81 6.00
N LEU A 417 8.60 -5.34 7.24
CA LEU A 417 9.34 -4.18 7.77
C LEU A 417 10.82 -3.99 7.48
N PRO A 418 11.71 -5.03 7.59
CA PRO A 418 13.12 -4.73 7.72
C PRO A 418 13.63 -4.01 6.47
N TYR A 419 13.07 -4.33 5.32
CA TYR A 419 13.51 -3.78 4.04
C TYR A 419 12.75 -2.51 3.66
N ASP A 420 11.50 -2.36 4.08
CA ASP A 420 10.74 -1.13 3.85
C ASP A 420 11.37 0.05 4.58
N LEU A 421 11.73 -0.17 5.85
CA LEU A 421 12.47 0.84 6.61
C LEU A 421 13.84 1.09 5.97
N ASP A 422 14.50 0.08 5.38
CA ASP A 422 15.75 0.17 4.61
C ASP A 422 15.65 0.95 3.28
N GLN A 423 14.45 1.20 2.79
CA GLN A 423 14.21 2.04 1.62
C GLN A 423 13.93 3.52 1.96
N VAL A 424 13.54 3.82 3.20
CA VAL A 424 13.20 5.20 3.61
C VAL A 424 14.47 6.05 3.75
N GLN A 425 14.53 7.18 3.04
CA GLN A 425 15.51 8.24 3.28
C GLN A 425 14.75 9.51 3.64
N SER A 426 15.24 10.31 4.60
CA SER A 426 14.63 11.61 4.90
C SER A 426 15.57 12.51 5.70
N ASP A 427 15.63 13.78 5.29
CA ASP A 427 16.32 14.87 6.00
C ASP A 427 15.38 15.73 6.85
N SER A 428 14.09 15.37 6.88
CA SER A 428 13.00 16.15 7.49
C SER A 428 12.34 15.45 8.67
N LEU A 429 12.33 14.10 8.69
CA LEU A 429 11.73 13.31 9.77
C LEU A 429 12.40 13.56 11.12
N GLU A 430 11.56 13.84 12.11
CA GLU A 430 11.92 14.05 13.52
C GLU A 430 11.43 12.89 14.40
N GLU A 431 10.38 12.18 13.96
CA GLU A 431 9.78 11.05 14.66
C GLU A 431 9.44 9.90 13.70
N ILE A 432 9.75 8.66 14.12
CA ILE A 432 9.28 7.43 13.46
C ILE A 432 8.43 6.66 14.45
N ILE A 433 7.24 6.27 14.02
CA ILE A 433 6.26 5.49 14.78
C ILE A 433 6.11 4.14 14.08
N LEU A 434 6.40 3.07 14.82
CA LEU A 434 6.24 1.69 14.37
C LEU A 434 5.10 1.03 15.14
N GLU A 435 4.07 0.57 14.44
CA GLU A 435 2.87 -0.04 15.02
C GLU A 435 2.90 -1.56 14.92
N PHE A 436 3.26 -2.23 16.01
CA PHE A 436 3.37 -3.68 16.14
C PHE A 436 2.03 -4.33 16.46
N ASP A 437 1.89 -5.62 16.15
CA ASP A 437 0.69 -6.40 16.50
C ASP A 437 0.51 -6.63 18.00
N SER A 438 1.59 -6.54 18.78
CA SER A 438 1.65 -6.82 20.21
C SER A 438 2.78 -6.05 20.90
N ALA A 439 2.61 -5.74 22.19
CA ALA A 439 3.64 -5.05 22.96
C ALA A 439 4.91 -5.93 23.15
N ALA A 440 4.74 -7.25 23.24
CA ALA A 440 5.84 -8.20 23.34
C ALA A 440 6.76 -8.14 22.09
N LEU A 441 6.17 -8.06 20.89
CA LEU A 441 6.94 -7.92 19.66
C LEU A 441 7.66 -6.57 19.60
N ALA A 442 6.97 -5.48 19.94
CA ALA A 442 7.56 -4.14 20.02
C ALA A 442 8.80 -4.12 20.93
N GLN A 443 8.71 -4.76 22.10
CA GLN A 443 9.81 -4.82 23.05
C GLN A 443 10.97 -5.68 22.53
N CYS A 444 10.67 -6.80 21.88
CA CYS A 444 11.65 -7.70 21.29
C CYS A 444 12.46 -7.03 20.16
N LEU A 445 11.78 -6.25 19.31
CA LEU A 445 12.36 -5.60 18.14
C LEU A 445 12.98 -4.21 18.41
N ALA A 446 12.84 -3.68 19.63
CA ALA A 446 13.30 -2.34 19.97
C ALA A 446 14.78 -2.09 19.63
N GLU A 447 15.67 -3.00 20.01
CA GLU A 447 17.12 -2.86 19.77
C GLU A 447 17.48 -3.00 18.29
N ASP A 448 16.86 -3.97 17.59
CA ASP A 448 17.07 -4.20 16.15
C ASP A 448 16.64 -2.96 15.33
N VAL A 449 15.46 -2.40 15.62
CA VAL A 449 14.97 -1.19 14.95
C VAL A 449 15.81 0.02 15.31
N GLN A 450 16.14 0.22 16.59
CA GLN A 450 16.96 1.35 17.02
C GLN A 450 18.28 1.37 16.26
N THR A 451 18.94 0.23 16.12
CA THR A 451 20.19 0.10 15.39
C THR A 451 20.03 0.45 13.90
N ARG A 452 18.91 0.10 13.28
CA ARG A 452 18.62 0.40 11.86
C ARG A 452 18.38 1.88 11.59
N VAL A 453 17.77 2.61 12.52
CA VAL A 453 17.46 4.05 12.32
C VAL A 453 18.58 4.98 12.80
N THR A 454 19.39 4.53 13.76
CA THR A 454 20.45 5.36 14.37
C THR A 454 21.47 5.79 13.32
N GLY A 455 21.73 7.10 13.24
CA GLY A 455 22.71 7.69 12.32
C GLY A 455 22.26 7.77 10.86
N ARG A 456 21.11 7.21 10.51
CA ARG A 456 20.57 7.22 9.13
C ARG A 456 19.69 8.43 8.82
N PHE A 457 19.00 8.95 9.83
CA PHE A 457 18.10 10.09 9.70
C PHE A 457 18.67 11.30 10.44
N PRO A 458 19.11 12.37 9.73
CA PRO A 458 19.84 13.48 10.36
C PRO A 458 19.07 14.28 11.42
N LYS A 459 17.73 14.30 11.35
CA LYS A 459 16.86 15.05 12.27
C LYS A 459 16.03 14.19 13.21
N LEU A 460 16.15 12.86 13.11
CA LEU A 460 15.37 11.95 13.92
C LEU A 460 15.75 12.11 15.39
N ARG A 461 14.77 12.42 16.23
CA ARG A 461 14.93 12.61 17.68
C ARG A 461 14.19 11.56 18.48
N ARG A 462 13.14 10.98 17.90
CA ARG A 462 12.28 10.04 18.60
C ARG A 462 11.93 8.83 17.74
N LEU A 463 12.06 7.65 18.33
CA LEU A 463 11.50 6.41 17.83
C LEU A 463 10.40 5.94 18.81
N VAL A 464 9.20 5.71 18.29
CA VAL A 464 8.04 5.27 19.05
C VAL A 464 7.64 3.88 18.58
N LEU A 465 7.57 2.93 19.51
CA LEU A 465 7.10 1.58 19.24
C LEU A 465 5.77 1.38 19.96
N ALA A 466 4.69 1.28 19.20
CA ALA A 466 3.33 1.16 19.70
C ALA A 466 2.76 -0.23 19.38
N ALA A 467 1.84 -0.72 20.20
CA ALA A 467 1.06 -1.92 19.89
C ALA A 467 -0.33 -1.50 19.41
N SER A 468 -0.74 -1.92 18.21
CA SER A 468 -1.99 -1.47 17.59
C SER A 468 -3.25 -1.96 18.31
N SER A 469 -3.16 -3.08 19.02
CA SER A 469 -4.28 -3.82 19.61
C SER A 469 -4.38 -3.69 21.14
N GLU A 470 -3.36 -3.15 21.80
CA GLU A 470 -3.23 -3.16 23.26
C GLU A 470 -3.24 -1.74 23.83
N ARG A 471 -3.98 -1.53 24.93
CA ARG A 471 -3.91 -0.28 25.72
C ARG A 471 -2.65 -0.24 26.58
N MET A 472 -1.49 -0.45 25.97
CA MET A 472 -0.19 -0.29 26.62
C MET A 472 0.46 1.02 26.20
N ALA A 473 1.21 1.62 27.13
CA ALA A 473 1.99 2.80 26.81
C ALA A 473 3.06 2.43 25.77
N PRO A 474 3.21 3.21 24.69
CA PRO A 474 4.23 2.93 23.69
C PRO A 474 5.62 3.11 24.27
N ILE A 475 6.57 2.31 23.79
CA ILE A 475 7.99 2.46 24.10
C ILE A 475 8.48 3.69 23.34
N ARG A 476 9.08 4.64 24.05
CA ARG A 476 9.66 5.85 23.47
C ARG A 476 11.16 5.82 23.67
N ILE A 477 11.90 5.94 22.59
CA ILE A 477 13.36 5.97 22.57
C ILE A 477 13.77 7.33 22.01
N ASP A 478 14.46 8.12 22.83
CA ASP A 478 15.11 9.35 22.39
C ASP A 478 16.48 9.00 21.79
N LEU A 479 16.81 9.56 20.62
CA LEU A 479 17.98 9.20 19.80
C LEU A 479 19.08 10.26 19.76
#